data_AF-A0A538PHN4-F1
#
_entry.id   AF-A0A538PHN4-F1
#
_cell.length_a   1.000
_cell.length_b   1.000
_cell.length_c   1.000
_cell.angle_alpha   90.00
_cell.angle_beta   90.00
_cell.angle_gamma   90.00
#
_symmetry.space_group_name_H-M   'P 1'
#
loop_
_entity.id
_entity.type
_entity.pdbx_description
1 polymer ?
#
loop_
_entity_poly.entity_id
_entity_poly.type
_entity_poly.pdbx_seq_one_letter_code
_entity_poly.pdbx_strand_id
1 'polypeptide(L)' 'MGDLIDGFEQGVIGMQTTGKRRLIIPPTLGYGSQPVRDQNGTIIVPANSTVVFDIQVIAIGQ' A
#
# COMPACT_ATOMS: atom_id res chain seq x y z
N MET A 1 10.60 -5.89 -9.00
CA MET A 1 10.26 -4.96 -7.90
C MET A 1 9.37 -5.76 -6.97
N GLY A 2 9.51 -5.65 -5.64
CA GLY A 2 8.70 -6.49 -4.73
C GLY A 2 7.21 -6.30 -5.01
N ASP A 3 6.42 -7.36 -4.87
CA ASP A 3 4.98 -7.36 -5.14
C ASP A 3 4.30 -6.38 -4.17
N LEU A 4 4.11 -5.13 -4.62
CA LEU A 4 3.28 -4.16 -3.93
C LEU A 4 1.81 -4.51 -4.21
N ILE A 5 0.92 -4.15 -3.28
CA ILE A 5 -0.52 -4.33 -3.53
C ILE A 5 -0.97 -3.44 -4.70
N ASP A 6 -1.83 -3.96 -5.57
CA ASP A 6 -2.27 -3.31 -6.81
C ASP A 6 -2.74 -1.85 -6.60
N GLY A 7 -3.50 -1.60 -5.53
CA GLY A 7 -4.02 -0.26 -5.22
C GLY A 7 -2.92 0.75 -4.88
N PHE A 8 -1.79 0.29 -4.35
CA PHE A 8 -0.64 1.14 -4.10
C PHE A 8 0.04 1.47 -5.42
N GLU A 9 0.32 0.47 -6.26
CA GLU A 9 0.94 0.67 -7.57
C GLU A 9 0.14 1.66 -8.42
N GLN A 10 -1.18 1.46 -8.50
CA GLN A 10 -2.08 2.37 -9.20
C GLN A 10 -2.08 3.77 -8.57
N GLY A 11 -2.10 3.84 -7.24
CA GLY A 11 -2.21 5.10 -6.51
C GLY A 11 -0.98 6.01 -6.59
N VAL A 12 0.20 5.45 -6.90
CA VAL A 12 1.46 6.21 -7.06
C VAL A 12 1.74 6.64 -8.51
N ILE A 13 1.02 6.11 -9.50
CA ILE A 13 1.17 6.52 -10.90
C ILE A 13 0.97 8.04 -11.01
N GLY A 14 1.92 8.69 -11.70
CA GLY A 14 1.89 10.13 -11.97
C GLY A 14 2.22 11.02 -10.76
N MET A 15 2.58 10.45 -9.61
CA MET A 15 3.13 11.25 -8.50
C MET A 15 4.47 11.87 -8.90
N GLN A 16 4.71 13.11 -8.45
CA GLN A 16 5.95 13.87 -8.70
C GLN A 16 6.71 14.07 -7.39
N THR A 17 8.00 14.42 -7.48
CA THR A 17 8.83 14.80 -6.32
C THR A 17 8.10 15.83 -5.46
N THR A 18 8.17 15.67 -4.14
CA THR A 18 7.45 16.46 -3.11
C THR A 18 5.93 16.23 -3.02
N GLY A 19 5.32 15.47 -3.94
CA GLY A 19 3.90 15.15 -3.93
C GLY A 19 3.49 14.36 -2.69
N LYS A 20 2.34 14.71 -2.12
CA LYS A 20 1.70 14.02 -0.99
C LYS A 20 0.31 13.54 -1.37
N ARG A 21 -0.06 12.33 -0.97
CA ARG A 21 -1.39 11.77 -1.21
C ARG A 21 -1.75 10.76 -0.14
N ARG A 22 -3.03 10.72 0.22
CA ARG A 22 -3.63 9.63 0.99
C ARG A 22 -4.31 8.64 0.04
N LEU A 23 -3.94 7.37 0.12
CA LEU A 23 -4.63 6.27 -0.58
C LEU A 23 -5.52 5.54 0.42
N ILE A 24 -6.76 5.26 0.01
CA ILE A 24 -7.69 4.38 0.73
C ILE A 24 -7.94 3.19 -0.18
N ILE A 25 -7.40 2.04 0.20
CA ILE A 25 -7.32 0.87 -0.68
C ILE A 25 -8.24 -0.22 -0.13
N PRO A 26 -9.33 -0.58 -0.84
CA PRO A 26 -10.20 -1.68 -0.44
C PRO A 26 -9.44 -3.02 -0.49
N PRO A 27 -9.90 -4.06 0.23
CA PRO A 27 -9.20 -5.33 0.30
C PRO A 27 -8.98 -6.00 -1.07
N THR A 28 -9.87 -5.77 -2.03
CA THR A 28 -9.76 -6.29 -3.41
C THR A 28 -8.57 -5.73 -4.19
N LEU A 29 -8.02 -4.59 -3.78
CA LEU A 29 -6.81 -3.98 -4.33
C LEU A 29 -5.66 -3.95 -3.29
N GLY A 30 -5.87 -4.61 -2.14
CA GLY A 30 -4.98 -4.65 -1.00
C GLY A 30 -4.49 -6.06 -0.72
N TYR A 31 -4.59 -6.49 0.54
CA TYR A 31 -4.12 -7.81 0.98
C TYR A 31 -5.17 -8.93 0.84
N GLY A 32 -6.36 -8.61 0.29
CA GLY A 32 -7.40 -9.60 0.00
C GLY A 32 -7.98 -10.28 1.24
N SER A 33 -8.36 -11.54 1.07
CA SER A 33 -9.07 -12.34 2.09
C SER A 33 -8.14 -13.08 3.05
N GLN A 34 -6.82 -12.89 2.95
CA GLN A 34 -5.84 -13.51 3.85
C GLN A 34 -5.29 -12.48 4.84
N PRO A 35 -5.12 -12.84 6.12
CA PRO A 35 -4.49 -11.94 7.08
C PRO A 35 -2.97 -11.85 6.82
N VAL A 36 -2.42 -10.65 6.92
CA VAL A 36 -0.97 -10.42 6.89
C VAL A 36 -0.42 -10.65 8.28
N ARG A 37 0.68 -11.40 8.36
CA ARG A 37 1.38 -11.69 9.61
C ARG A 37 2.80 -11.15 9.58
N ASP A 38 3.29 -10.73 10.73
CA ASP A 38 4.72 -10.44 10.92
C ASP A 38 5.55 -11.73 11.03
N GLN A 39 6.87 -11.58 11.22
CA GLN A 39 7.79 -12.72 11.37
C GLN A 39 7.51 -13.58 12.61
N ASN A 40 6.80 -13.04 13.61
CA ASN A 40 6.42 -13.74 14.83
C ASN A 40 5.05 -14.44 14.70
N GLY A 41 4.39 -14.34 13.54
CA GLY A 41 3.06 -14.89 13.30
C GLY A 41 1.90 -14.01 13.81
N THR A 42 2.18 -12.80 14.29
CA THR A 42 1.17 -11.87 14.77
C THR A 42 0.43 -11.26 13.59
N ILE A 43 -0.90 -11.23 13.62
CA ILE A 43 -1.70 -10.58 12.58
C ILE A 43 -1.50 -9.07 12.67
N ILE A 44 -0.92 -8.49 11.62
CA ILE A 44 -0.69 -7.04 11.49
C ILE A 44 -1.70 -6.37 10.57
N VAL A 45 -2.31 -7.12 9.66
CA VAL A 45 -3.46 -6.68 8.87
C VAL A 45 -4.48 -7.82 8.84
N PRO A 46 -5.67 -7.64 9.44
CA PRO A 46 -6.74 -8.63 9.36
C PRO A 46 -7.20 -8.86 7.91
N ALA A 47 -7.71 -10.07 7.63
CA ALA A 47 -8.33 -10.37 6.34
C ALA A 47 -9.47 -9.38 6.01
N ASN A 48 -9.63 -9.05 4.73
CA ASN A 48 -10.66 -8.14 4.22
C ASN A 48 -10.58 -6.70 4.76
N SER A 49 -9.42 -6.28 5.27
CA SER A 49 -9.22 -4.90 5.73
C SER A 49 -9.09 -3.92 4.56
N THR A 50 -9.69 -2.74 4.72
CA THR A 50 -9.31 -1.55 3.94
C THR A 50 -8.07 -0.95 4.59
N VAL A 51 -7.06 -0.65 3.79
CA VAL A 51 -5.79 -0.07 4.27
C VAL A 51 -5.67 1.38 3.81
N VAL A 52 -5.08 2.22 4.66
CA VAL A 52 -4.90 3.65 4.38
C VAL A 52 -3.42 3.96 4.42
N PHE A 53 -2.91 4.55 3.34
CA PHE A 53 -1.51 4.97 3.23
C PHE A 53 -1.43 6.48 3.07
N ASP A 54 -0.59 7.12 3.88
CA ASP A 54 -0.14 8.48 3.66
C ASP A 54 1.24 8.42 2.97
N ILE A 55 1.29 8.88 1.72
CA ILE A 55 2.47 8.79 0.86
C ILE A 55 3.06 10.19 0.66
N GLN A 56 4.39 10.28 0.74
CA GLN A 56 5.17 11.44 0.34
C GLN A 56 6.32 11.01 -0.57
N VAL A 57 6.42 11.61 -1.75
CA VAL A 57 7.56 11.38 -2.65
C VAL A 57 8.73 12.25 -2.21
N ILE A 58 9.82 11.63 -1.79
CA ILE A 58 11.04 12.32 -1.35
C ILE A 58 11.96 12.63 -2.55
N ALA A 59 12.12 11.67 -3.46
CA ALA A 59 12.87 11.80 -4.70
C ALA A 59 12.35 10.81 -5.73
N ILE A 60 12.57 11.11 -7.02
CA ILE A 60 12.37 10.18 -8.14
C ILE A 60 13.75 9.93 -8.73
N GLY A 61 14.14 8.65 -8.86
CA GLY A 61 15.39 8.29 -9.53
C GLY A 61 15.35 8.76 -10.99
N GLN A 62 16.43 9.42 -11.42
CA GLN A 62 16.64 9.81 -12.83
C GLN A 62 16.85 8.58 -13.70
#